data_AF-A0A3S2VQH5-F1
#
_entry.id   AF-A0A3S2VQH5-F1
#
_cell.length_a   1.000
_cell.length_b   1.000
_cell.length_c   1.000
_cell.angle_alpha   90.00
_cell.angle_beta   90.00
_cell.angle_gamma   90.00
#
_symmetry.space_group_name_H-M   'P 1'
#
loop_
_entity.id
_entity.type
_entity.pdbx_description
1 polymer ?
#
loop_
_entity_poly.entity_id
_entity_poly.type
_entity_poly.pdbx_seq_one_letter_code
_entity_poly.pdbx_strand_id
1 'polypeptide(L)'
;MKSFLFGAAVLAALAAPAQARNFAVPDKNPAVILSVPDKWDVDEIEYGYSAKSPDGGIFFSVEYAGKKNIDRMVAANKKWMKENKIDANVKPQERQMDFGGTKGEVVRFDTTDANGKTLVDFVFLDGGGDQVVMLTLWGSEEERADNKAAVAAIMASVKPIN
;
A
#
# COMPACT_ATOMS: atom_id res chain seq x y z
N MET A 1 -1.66 39.84 48.89
CA MET A 1 -0.59 39.07 48.23
C MET A 1 -1.23 38.08 47.29
N LYS A 2 -0.83 38.09 46.02
CA LYS A 2 -1.21 37.10 44.98
C LYS A 2 -0.57 35.76 45.32
N SER A 3 -1.31 34.66 45.28
CA SER A 3 -0.72 33.33 45.11
C SER A 3 -1.73 32.40 44.42
N PHE A 4 -1.43 32.15 43.15
CA PHE A 4 -1.93 31.06 42.32
C PHE A 4 -1.54 29.71 42.92
N LEU A 5 -2.41 28.70 42.84
CA LEU A 5 -2.00 27.31 42.60
C LEU A 5 -3.04 26.60 41.72
N PHE A 6 -2.71 26.50 40.44
CA PHE A 6 -2.99 25.35 39.55
C PHE A 6 -2.51 24.06 40.25
N GLY A 7 -2.98 22.83 40.02
CA GLY A 7 -3.77 22.22 38.97
C GLY A 7 -3.34 20.74 38.90
N ALA A 8 -4.24 19.82 38.57
CA ALA A 8 -3.90 18.49 38.08
C ALA A 8 -5.13 17.91 37.37
N ALA A 9 -5.37 18.34 36.13
CA ALA A 9 -6.30 17.65 35.23
C ALA A 9 -5.47 16.61 34.46
N VAL A 10 -5.74 15.33 34.74
CA VAL A 10 -5.24 14.21 33.94
C VAL A 10 -5.89 14.30 32.56
N LEU A 11 -5.12 14.71 31.56
CA LEU A 11 -5.48 14.53 30.15
C LEU A 11 -5.28 13.05 29.80
N ALA A 12 -6.31 12.24 30.05
CA ALA A 12 -6.42 10.95 29.41
C ALA A 12 -6.57 11.19 27.90
N ALA A 13 -5.49 10.97 27.14
CA ALA A 13 -5.53 10.96 25.69
C ALA A 13 -6.50 9.86 25.25
N LEU A 14 -7.70 10.25 24.83
CA LEU A 14 -8.64 9.39 24.13
C LEU A 14 -7.97 9.00 22.81
N ALA A 15 -7.34 7.83 22.78
CA ALA A 15 -7.02 7.15 21.53
C ALA A 15 -8.34 6.72 20.90
N ALA A 16 -8.96 7.63 20.13
CA ALA A 16 -10.08 7.27 19.29
C ALA A 16 -9.60 6.19 18.30
N PRO A 17 -10.40 5.14 18.04
CA PRO A 17 -10.06 4.16 17.03
C PRO A 17 -9.94 4.88 15.69
N ALA A 18 -8.73 4.92 15.13
CA ALA A 18 -8.52 5.33 13.76
C ALA A 18 -9.45 4.47 12.90
N GLN A 19 -10.42 5.08 12.23
CA GLN A 19 -11.22 4.35 11.27
C GLN A 19 -10.28 3.99 10.10
N ALA A 20 -10.65 2.99 9.31
CA ALA A 20 -9.95 2.70 8.07
C ALA A 20 -10.93 2.99 6.93
N ARG A 21 -10.44 3.60 5.84
CA ARG A 21 -11.25 3.82 4.65
C ARG A 21 -11.22 2.58 3.79
N ASN A 22 -12.39 2.10 3.38
CA ASN A 22 -12.52 0.94 2.51
C ASN A 22 -12.60 1.38 1.04
N PHE A 23 -11.82 0.71 0.19
CA PHE A 23 -11.80 0.93 -1.25
C PHE A 23 -12.15 -0.37 -1.96
N ALA A 24 -13.12 -0.28 -2.86
CA ALA A 24 -13.51 -1.37 -3.73
C ALA A 24 -12.74 -1.21 -5.05
N VAL A 25 -12.10 -2.28 -5.53
CA VAL A 25 -11.24 -2.22 -6.72
C VAL A 25 -11.59 -3.37 -7.66
N PRO A 26 -12.05 -3.08 -8.90
CA PRO A 26 -12.56 -1.77 -9.36
C PRO A 26 -13.76 -1.28 -8.54
N ASP A 27 -14.10 0.01 -8.62
CA ASP A 27 -15.31 0.57 -8.00
C ASP A 27 -16.61 -0.11 -8.49
N LYS A 28 -16.63 -0.49 -9.78
CA LYS A 28 -17.73 -1.19 -10.45
C LYS A 28 -17.38 -2.66 -10.70
N ASN A 29 -18.20 -3.56 -10.16
CA ASN A 29 -17.94 -5.01 -10.11
C ASN A 29 -16.61 -5.32 -9.40
N PRO A 30 -16.50 -4.95 -8.11
CA PRO A 30 -15.25 -5.03 -7.40
C PRO A 30 -14.74 -6.45 -7.28
N ALA A 31 -13.44 -6.60 -7.53
CA ALA A 31 -12.70 -7.84 -7.39
C ALA A 31 -12.20 -8.01 -5.95
N VAL A 32 -11.75 -6.90 -5.35
CA VAL A 32 -11.25 -6.86 -3.98
C VAL A 32 -11.81 -5.66 -3.22
N ILE A 33 -11.89 -5.82 -1.90
CA ILE A 33 -11.98 -4.70 -0.95
C ILE A 33 -10.64 -4.63 -0.23
N LEU A 34 -10.14 -3.41 -0.03
CA LEU A 34 -9.02 -3.13 0.87
C LEU A 34 -9.35 -2.00 1.82
N SER A 35 -8.65 -1.96 2.94
CA SER A 35 -8.76 -0.92 3.95
C SER A 35 -7.42 -0.20 4.09
N VAL A 36 -7.42 1.13 3.96
CA VAL A 36 -6.25 1.98 4.22
C VAL A 36 -6.46 2.72 5.55
N PRO A 37 -5.45 2.81 6.44
CA PRO A 37 -5.57 3.57 7.67
C PRO A 37 -5.89 5.06 7.42
N ASP A 38 -6.80 5.66 8.20
CA ASP A 38 -7.31 7.02 7.99
C ASP A 38 -6.26 8.13 7.86
N LYS A 39 -5.13 7.98 8.54
CA LYS A 39 -4.09 9.01 8.59
C LYS A 39 -3.24 9.04 7.32
N TRP A 40 -3.35 8.03 6.47
CA TRP A 40 -2.62 7.97 5.22
C TRP A 40 -3.24 8.94 4.22
N ASP A 41 -2.38 9.60 3.46
CA ASP A 41 -2.80 10.46 2.36
C ASP A 41 -3.20 9.58 1.19
N VAL A 42 -4.44 9.68 0.70
CA VAL A 42 -5.00 8.77 -0.32
C VAL A 42 -5.46 9.55 -1.53
N ASP A 43 -4.98 9.14 -2.69
CA ASP A 43 -5.31 9.72 -4.00
C ASP A 43 -5.94 8.67 -4.92
N GLU A 44 -6.93 9.09 -5.71
CA GLU A 44 -7.42 8.31 -6.84
C GLU A 44 -6.44 8.42 -8.02
N ILE A 45 -6.16 7.28 -8.66
CA ILE A 45 -5.30 7.15 -9.84
C ILE A 45 -6.08 6.45 -10.95
N GLU A 46 -5.57 6.52 -12.19
CA GLU A 46 -6.29 6.08 -13.40
C GLU A 46 -6.90 4.66 -13.29
N TYR A 47 -6.25 3.75 -12.57
CA TYR A 47 -6.68 2.36 -12.42
C TYR A 47 -6.94 1.94 -10.97
N GLY A 48 -7.13 2.88 -10.04
CA GLY A 48 -7.41 2.56 -8.64
C GLY A 48 -7.02 3.66 -7.66
N TYR A 49 -6.28 3.31 -6.61
CA TYR A 49 -5.91 4.25 -5.54
C TYR A 49 -4.44 4.13 -5.18
N SER A 50 -3.85 5.23 -4.73
CA SER A 50 -2.55 5.26 -4.07
C SER A 50 -2.67 5.86 -2.68
N ALA A 51 -1.76 5.49 -1.79
CA ALA A 51 -1.71 5.95 -0.43
C ALA A 51 -0.27 6.18 0.03
N LYS A 52 -0.05 7.20 0.86
CA LYS A 52 1.23 7.47 1.51
C LYS A 52 1.09 7.50 3.02
N SER A 53 2.05 6.90 3.72
CA SER A 53 2.08 6.95 5.18
C SER A 53 2.28 8.38 5.69
N PRO A 54 1.84 8.71 6.93
CA PRO A 54 1.94 10.07 7.47
C PRO A 54 3.37 10.61 7.57
N ASP A 55 4.35 9.72 7.72
CA ASP A 55 5.79 10.04 7.74
C ASP A 55 6.40 10.13 6.34
N GLY A 56 5.64 9.79 5.29
CA GLY A 56 6.08 9.75 3.89
C GLY A 56 6.99 8.57 3.53
N GLY A 57 7.29 7.67 4.46
CA GLY A 57 8.24 6.57 4.26
C GLY A 57 7.69 5.39 3.47
N ILE A 58 6.36 5.27 3.37
CA ILE A 58 5.69 4.22 2.61
C ILE A 58 4.80 4.82 1.54
N PHE A 59 4.97 4.32 0.32
CA PHE A 59 4.00 4.43 -0.74
C PHE A 59 3.32 3.08 -0.97
N PHE A 60 2.00 3.11 -1.12
CA PHE A 60 1.18 1.98 -1.48
C PHE A 60 0.30 2.34 -2.68
N SER A 61 0.07 1.41 -3.59
CA SER A 61 -1.03 1.54 -4.56
C SER A 61 -1.74 0.22 -4.76
N VAL A 62 -2.96 0.33 -5.25
CA VAL A 62 -3.79 -0.77 -5.69
C VAL A 62 -4.40 -0.39 -7.03
N GLU A 63 -4.15 -1.23 -8.02
CA GLU A 63 -4.59 -1.05 -9.40
C GLU A 63 -5.29 -2.32 -9.89
N TYR A 64 -6.16 -2.19 -10.89
CA TYR A 64 -6.75 -3.34 -11.58
C TYR A 64 -6.62 -3.25 -13.10
N ALA A 65 -6.53 -4.41 -13.74
CA ALA A 65 -6.53 -4.51 -15.18
C ALA A 65 -7.14 -5.85 -15.63
N GLY A 66 -7.60 -5.93 -16.89
CA GLY A 66 -7.89 -7.23 -17.50
C GLY A 66 -6.59 -8.03 -17.74
N LYS A 67 -6.65 -9.36 -17.73
CA LYS A 67 -5.46 -10.24 -17.89
C LYS A 67 -4.63 -9.93 -19.14
N LYS A 68 -5.29 -9.57 -20.25
CA LYS A 68 -4.63 -9.13 -21.49
C LYS A 68 -3.81 -7.84 -21.39
N ASN A 69 -3.96 -7.07 -20.32
CA ASN A 69 -3.34 -5.76 -20.12
C ASN A 69 -2.27 -5.76 -19.00
N ILE A 70 -1.94 -6.91 -18.41
CA ILE A 70 -0.95 -7.01 -17.32
C ILE A 70 0.39 -6.41 -17.74
N ASP A 71 0.88 -6.73 -18.94
CA ASP A 71 2.16 -6.19 -19.44
C ASP A 71 2.17 -4.67 -19.51
N ARG A 72 1.03 -4.06 -19.86
CA ARG A 72 0.87 -2.60 -19.91
C ARG A 72 0.87 -2.00 -18.50
N MET A 73 0.17 -2.64 -17.56
CA MET A 73 0.13 -2.24 -16.16
C MET A 73 1.53 -2.30 -15.51
N VAL A 74 2.27 -3.37 -15.78
CA VAL A 74 3.68 -3.50 -15.34
C VAL A 74 4.57 -2.46 -16.00
N ALA A 75 4.41 -2.19 -17.29
CA ALA A 75 5.18 -1.16 -17.99
C ALA A 75 4.91 0.25 -17.43
N ALA A 76 3.65 0.55 -17.10
CA ALA A 76 3.26 1.81 -16.46
C ALA A 76 3.90 1.96 -15.08
N ASN A 77 3.87 0.90 -14.26
CA ASN A 77 4.50 0.92 -12.94
C ASN A 77 6.04 1.01 -13.01
N LYS A 78 6.68 0.35 -14.00
CA LYS A 78 8.12 0.56 -14.25
C LYS A 78 8.45 1.97 -14.73
N LYS A 79 7.56 2.63 -15.47
CA LYS A 79 7.70 4.04 -15.85
C LYS A 79 7.58 4.94 -14.62
N TRP A 80 6.59 4.70 -13.76
CA TRP A 80 6.43 5.38 -12.48
C TRP A 80 7.67 5.22 -11.59
N MET A 81 8.26 4.03 -11.51
CA MET A 81 9.52 3.80 -10.80
C MET A 81 10.62 4.74 -11.31
N LYS A 82 10.82 4.81 -12.64
CA LYS A 82 11.83 5.69 -13.25
C LYS A 82 11.57 7.16 -12.97
N GLU A 83 10.31 7.61 -13.02
CA GLU A 83 9.92 8.98 -12.71
C GLU A 83 10.22 9.35 -11.24
N ASN A 84 10.13 8.38 -10.34
CA ASN A 84 10.50 8.51 -8.93
C ASN A 84 11.98 8.19 -8.64
N LYS A 85 12.81 8.07 -9.69
CA LYS A 85 14.25 7.77 -9.60
C LYS A 85 14.56 6.42 -8.94
N ILE A 86 13.62 5.48 -9.00
CA ILE A 86 13.81 4.10 -8.55
C ILE A 86 14.41 3.29 -9.71
N ASP A 87 15.49 2.54 -9.45
CA ASP A 87 16.11 1.70 -10.49
C ASP A 87 15.22 0.48 -10.81
N ALA A 88 14.61 0.49 -11.99
CA ALA A 88 13.75 -0.57 -12.49
C ALA A 88 14.50 -1.64 -13.32
N ASN A 89 15.83 -1.53 -13.47
CA ASN A 89 16.63 -2.46 -14.28
C ASN A 89 17.21 -3.63 -13.48
N VAL A 90 17.01 -3.65 -12.16
CA VAL A 90 17.39 -4.78 -11.31
C VAL A 90 16.54 -6.00 -11.65
N LYS A 91 17.15 -7.19 -11.59
CA LYS A 91 16.42 -8.45 -11.75
C LYS A 91 15.55 -8.68 -10.52
N PRO A 92 14.22 -8.82 -10.66
CA PRO A 92 13.37 -9.04 -9.51
C PRO A 92 13.48 -10.48 -8.99
N GLN A 93 13.03 -10.66 -7.76
CA GLN A 93 12.81 -11.95 -7.12
C GLN A 93 11.32 -12.25 -7.11
N GLU A 94 10.94 -13.45 -7.54
CA GLU A 94 9.55 -13.89 -7.60
C GLU A 94 9.26 -14.91 -6.49
N ARG A 95 8.11 -14.78 -5.83
CA ARG A 95 7.64 -15.75 -4.84
C ARG A 95 6.13 -15.74 -4.71
N GLN A 96 5.56 -16.88 -4.34
CA GLN A 96 4.14 -16.96 -3.97
C GLN A 96 3.95 -16.69 -2.48
N MET A 97 2.91 -15.95 -2.13
CA MET A 97 2.53 -15.63 -0.75
C MET A 97 1.02 -15.72 -0.57
N ASP A 98 0.57 -15.98 0.66
CA ASP A 98 -0.85 -15.92 1.05
C ASP A 98 -1.14 -14.59 1.74
N PHE A 99 -2.18 -13.90 1.28
CA PHE A 99 -2.67 -12.63 1.80
C PHE A 99 -4.10 -12.81 2.31
N GLY A 100 -4.22 -13.34 3.53
CA GLY A 100 -5.53 -13.53 4.17
C GLY A 100 -6.40 -14.57 3.47
N GLY A 101 -5.81 -15.65 2.96
CA GLY A 101 -6.48 -16.69 2.17
C GLY A 101 -6.47 -16.44 0.65
N THR A 102 -5.94 -15.29 0.22
CA THR A 102 -5.75 -14.96 -1.20
C THR A 102 -4.32 -15.24 -1.61
N LYS A 103 -4.11 -16.24 -2.49
CA LYS A 103 -2.77 -16.48 -3.05
C LYS A 103 -2.40 -15.35 -4.00
N GLY A 104 -1.20 -14.81 -3.81
CA GLY A 104 -0.63 -13.78 -4.68
C GLY A 104 0.78 -14.12 -5.13
N GLU A 105 1.14 -13.60 -6.30
CA GLU A 105 2.49 -13.62 -6.83
C GLU A 105 3.18 -12.30 -6.51
N VAL A 106 4.34 -12.37 -5.85
CA VAL A 106 5.12 -11.20 -5.46
C VAL A 106 6.36 -11.11 -6.32
N VAL A 107 6.50 -9.99 -7.02
CA VAL A 107 7.68 -9.59 -7.78
C VAL A 107 8.38 -8.48 -7.00
N ARG A 108 9.48 -8.83 -6.33
CA ARG A 108 10.27 -7.92 -5.49
C ARG A 108 11.48 -7.38 -6.23
N PHE A 109 11.66 -6.07 -6.18
CA PHE A 109 12.86 -5.35 -6.60
C PHE A 109 13.63 -4.89 -5.36
N ASP A 110 14.78 -5.50 -5.10
CA ASP A 110 15.80 -4.97 -4.18
C ASP A 110 16.66 -3.98 -4.96
N THR A 111 16.40 -2.69 -4.72
CA THR A 111 16.82 -1.61 -5.62
C THR A 111 17.24 -0.37 -4.85
N THR A 112 17.44 0.75 -5.56
CA THR A 112 17.76 2.04 -4.98
C THR A 112 16.85 3.13 -5.54
N ASP A 113 16.58 4.13 -4.71
CA ASP A 113 15.96 5.40 -5.08
C ASP A 113 16.86 6.59 -4.71
N ALA A 114 16.31 7.81 -4.70
CA ALA A 114 17.06 9.02 -4.36
C ALA A 114 17.60 9.07 -2.92
N ASN A 115 17.02 8.27 -2.01
CA ASN A 115 17.36 8.23 -0.58
C ASN A 115 18.27 7.05 -0.22
N GLY A 116 18.54 6.14 -1.16
CA GLY A 116 19.44 5.01 -0.97
C GLY A 116 18.78 3.68 -1.29
N LYS A 117 19.07 2.65 -0.49
CA LYS A 117 18.50 1.31 -0.67
C LYS A 117 17.01 1.32 -0.35
N THR A 118 16.22 0.73 -1.24
CA THR A 118 14.77 0.63 -1.10
C THR A 118 14.26 -0.68 -1.65
N LEU A 119 13.02 -1.00 -1.32
CA LEU A 119 12.32 -2.16 -1.86
C LEU A 119 11.08 -1.70 -2.61
N VAL A 120 10.81 -2.32 -3.75
CA VAL A 120 9.50 -2.25 -4.43
C VAL A 120 8.95 -3.66 -4.57
N ASP A 121 7.72 -3.89 -4.11
CA ASP A 121 6.99 -5.12 -4.33
C ASP A 121 5.81 -4.85 -5.25
N PHE A 122 5.68 -5.62 -6.32
CA PHE A 122 4.42 -5.78 -7.05
C PHE A 122 3.78 -7.10 -6.62
N VAL A 123 2.54 -7.04 -6.13
CA VAL A 123 1.77 -8.20 -5.69
C VAL A 123 0.59 -8.38 -6.62
N PHE A 124 0.58 -9.46 -7.40
CA PHE A 124 -0.49 -9.81 -8.31
C PHE A 124 -1.46 -10.78 -7.63
N LEU A 125 -2.75 -10.45 -7.70
CA LEU A 125 -3.86 -11.24 -7.18
C LEU A 125 -4.85 -11.52 -8.30
N ASP A 126 -5.47 -12.71 -8.29
CA ASP A 126 -6.58 -12.99 -9.19
C ASP A 126 -7.80 -12.15 -8.78
N GLY A 127 -8.25 -11.29 -9.68
CA GLY A 127 -9.42 -10.44 -9.44
C GLY A 127 -10.74 -11.12 -9.79
N GLY A 128 -10.70 -12.35 -10.34
CA GLY A 128 -11.88 -12.98 -10.93
C GLY A 128 -12.28 -12.31 -12.25
N GLY A 129 -13.22 -12.92 -12.99
CA GLY A 129 -13.80 -12.29 -14.19
C GLY A 129 -12.81 -11.86 -15.28
N ASP A 130 -11.67 -12.57 -15.43
CA ASP A 130 -10.56 -12.21 -16.33
C ASP A 130 -9.80 -10.92 -15.94
N GLN A 131 -9.86 -10.54 -14.66
CA GLN A 131 -9.17 -9.38 -14.08
C GLN A 131 -8.02 -9.81 -13.18
N VAL A 132 -7.06 -8.90 -13.01
CA VAL A 132 -5.94 -8.99 -12.08
C VAL A 132 -5.90 -7.69 -11.29
N VAL A 133 -5.65 -7.84 -9.99
CA VAL A 133 -5.34 -6.74 -9.09
C VAL A 133 -3.84 -6.73 -8.86
N MET A 134 -3.22 -5.57 -8.94
CA MET A 134 -1.82 -5.38 -8.57
C MET A 134 -1.72 -4.41 -7.41
N LEU A 135 -1.03 -4.82 -6.35
CA LEU A 135 -0.63 -3.96 -5.25
C LEU A 135 0.83 -3.57 -5.43
N THR A 136 1.14 -2.29 -5.26
CA THR A 136 2.52 -1.81 -5.22
C THR A 136 2.84 -1.36 -3.80
N LEU A 137 3.96 -1.81 -3.26
CA LEU A 137 4.50 -1.31 -1.98
C LEU A 137 5.94 -0.83 -2.22
N TRP A 138 6.20 0.45 -1.92
CA TRP A 138 7.52 1.06 -1.98
C TRP A 138 7.90 1.67 -0.64
N GLY A 139 9.14 1.40 -0.23
CA GLY A 139 9.77 1.89 1.00
C GLY A 139 10.99 1.03 1.33
N SER A 140 11.94 1.59 2.07
CA SER A 140 13.10 0.87 2.60
C SER A 140 12.72 -0.19 3.63
N GLU A 141 13.66 -1.05 3.99
CA GLU A 141 13.43 -2.05 5.06
C GLU A 141 13.08 -1.39 6.40
N GLU A 142 13.73 -0.27 6.72
CA GLU A 142 13.50 0.50 7.95
C GLU A 142 12.11 1.14 7.94
N GLU A 143 11.75 1.88 6.89
CA GLU A 143 10.42 2.52 6.78
C GLU A 143 9.29 1.48 6.84
N ARG A 144 9.50 0.31 6.22
CA ARG A 144 8.54 -0.82 6.27
C ARG A 144 8.46 -1.45 7.66
N ALA A 145 9.56 -1.47 8.41
CA ALA A 145 9.58 -1.95 9.79
C ALA A 145 8.81 -0.98 10.71
N ASP A 146 9.03 0.33 10.55
CA ASP A 146 8.35 1.39 11.30
C ASP A 146 6.84 1.40 11.02
N ASN A 147 6.46 1.12 9.77
CA ASN A 147 5.06 1.05 9.34
C ASN A 147 4.49 -0.38 9.32
N LYS A 148 5.19 -1.36 9.92
CA LYS A 148 4.86 -2.80 9.80
C LYS A 148 3.41 -3.12 10.15
N ALA A 149 2.89 -2.54 11.23
CA ALA A 149 1.52 -2.80 11.66
C ALA A 149 0.48 -2.26 10.65
N ALA A 150 0.73 -1.08 10.09
CA ALA A 150 -0.16 -0.48 9.07
C ALA A 150 -0.10 -1.27 7.76
N VAL A 151 1.11 -1.62 7.29
CA VAL A 151 1.28 -2.45 6.09
C VAL A 151 0.63 -3.82 6.27
N ALA A 152 0.82 -4.48 7.41
CA ALA A 152 0.18 -5.75 7.69
C ALA A 152 -1.35 -5.64 7.72
N ALA A 153 -1.90 -4.55 8.28
CA ALA A 153 -3.34 -4.30 8.28
C ALA A 153 -3.91 -4.11 6.87
N ILE A 154 -3.22 -3.34 6.01
CA ILE A 154 -3.60 -3.17 4.60
C ILE A 154 -3.60 -4.54 3.91
N MET A 155 -2.50 -5.29 4.00
CA MET A 155 -2.38 -6.58 3.31
C MET A 155 -3.38 -7.63 3.82
N ALA A 156 -3.70 -7.64 5.12
CA ALA A 156 -4.70 -8.53 5.70
C ALA A 156 -6.15 -8.13 5.37
N SER A 157 -6.38 -6.87 4.99
CA SER A 157 -7.70 -6.38 4.57
C SER A 157 -8.07 -6.80 3.16
N VAL A 158 -7.08 -7.16 2.34
CA VAL A 158 -7.26 -7.60 0.96
C VAL A 158 -8.08 -8.88 0.95
N LYS A 159 -9.35 -8.74 0.56
CA LYS A 159 -10.28 -9.86 0.48
C LYS A 159 -10.93 -9.89 -0.90
N PRO A 160 -11.01 -11.06 -1.53
CA PRO A 160 -11.83 -11.26 -2.72
C PRO A 160 -13.28 -11.02 -2.35
N ILE A 161 -14.03 -10.41 -3.26
CA ILE A 161 -15.49 -10.32 -3.13
C ILE A 161 -16.05 -11.58 -3.77
N ASN A 162 -16.26 -12.61 -2.95
CA ASN A 162 -16.96 -13.84 -3.34
C ASN A 162 -18.47 -13.63 -3.34
#